data_AF-A0A381UH25-F1
#
_entry.id   AF-A0A381UH25-F1
#
_cell.length_a   1.000
_cell.length_b   1.000
_cell.length_c   1.000
_cell.angle_alpha   90.00
_cell.angle_beta   90.00
_cell.angle_gamma   90.00
#
_symmetry.space_group_name_H-M   'P 1'
#
loop_
_entity.id
_entity.type
_entity.pdbx_description
1 polymer ?
#
loop_
_entity_poly.entity_id
_entity_poly.type
_entity_poly.pdbx_seq_one_letter_code
_entity_poly.pdbx_strand_id
1 'polypeptide(L)' 'MKKFVNNVDDILTESLTGFGNAHRDILEVKLKPDFVSRKSKPAKPKVALISGGGSGHEPLHGGFVGYGMLDAAC' A
#
# COMPACT_ATOMS: atom_id res chain seq x y z
N MET A 1 6.88 26.98 -4.74
CA MET A 1 6.22 25.69 -4.49
C MET A 1 6.85 24.63 -5.41
N LYS A 2 7.36 23.51 -4.88
CA LYS A 2 8.09 22.48 -5.68
C LYS A 2 7.42 21.09 -5.68
N LYS A 3 6.34 20.91 -4.92
CA LYS A 3 5.63 19.63 -4.74
C LYS A 3 4.16 19.80 -5.13
N PHE A 4 3.60 18.80 -5.80
CA PHE A 4 2.17 18.70 -6.05
C PHE A 4 1.50 18.05 -4.85
N VAL A 5 1.00 18.87 -3.93
CA VAL A 5 0.31 18.44 -2.71
C VAL A 5 -0.83 19.41 -2.43
N ASN A 6 -1.95 18.90 -1.91
CA ASN A 6 -3.07 19.74 -1.51
C ASN A 6 -2.81 20.33 -0.12
N ASN A 7 -2.77 19.47 0.90
CA ASN A 7 -2.43 19.80 2.28
C ASN A 7 -1.34 18.83 2.78
N VAL A 8 -0.40 19.34 3.57
CA VAL A 8 0.76 18.57 4.04
C VAL A 8 0.37 17.43 4.98
N ASP A 9 -0.69 17.63 5.77
CA ASP A 9 -1.21 16.63 6.71
C ASP A 9 -1.92 15.47 5.99
N ASP A 10 -2.37 15.71 4.76
CA ASP A 10 -3.17 14.76 3.98
C ASP A 10 -2.34 13.95 2.97
N ILE A 11 -1.05 14.25 2.80
CA ILE A 11 -0.19 13.64 1.77
C ILE A 11 -0.25 12.11 1.81
N LEU A 12 -0.14 11.51 3.00
CA LEU A 12 -0.16 10.06 3.16
C LEU A 12 -1.53 9.48 2.77
N THR A 13 -2.59 10.09 3.26
CA THR A 13 -3.97 9.65 3.02
C THR A 13 -4.33 9.74 1.54
N GLU A 14 -3.99 10.85 0.89
CA GLU A 14 -4.24 11.06 -0.55
C GLU A 14 -3.42 10.11 -1.42
N SER A 15 -2.13 9.91 -1.07
CA SER A 15 -1.24 8.97 -1.77
C SER A 15 -1.75 7.53 -1.69
N LEU A 16 -2.05 7.04 -0.48
CA LEU A 16 -2.58 5.69 -0.27
C LEU A 16 -3.95 5.49 -0.93
N THR A 17 -4.83 6.49 -0.87
CA THR A 17 -6.14 6.45 -1.54
C THR A 17 -5.98 6.38 -3.05
N GLY A 18 -5.10 7.19 -3.64
CA GLY A 18 -4.77 7.16 -5.06
C GLY A 18 -4.20 5.80 -5.48
N PHE A 19 -3.25 5.27 -4.71
CA PHE A 19 -2.64 3.96 -4.96
C PHE A 19 -3.67 2.83 -4.93
N GLY A 20 -4.54 2.81 -3.92
CA GLY A 20 -5.64 1.85 -3.82
C GLY A 20 -6.64 1.95 -4.97
N ASN A 21 -6.97 3.17 -5.42
CA ASN A 21 -7.86 3.38 -6.55
C ASN A 21 -7.28 2.92 -7.89
N ALA A 22 -5.97 3.12 -8.08
CA ALA A 22 -5.22 2.75 -9.28
C ALA A 22 -5.04 1.23 -9.42
N HIS A 23 -4.91 0.52 -8.29
CA HIS A 23 -4.66 -0.94 -8.24
C HIS A 23 -5.79 -1.70 -7.54
N ARG A 24 -7.03 -1.22 -7.67
CA ARG A 24 -8.23 -1.75 -6.99
C ARG A 24 -8.54 -3.21 -7.31
N ASP A 25 -7.97 -3.73 -8.39
CA ASP A 25 -8.11 -5.10 -8.86
C ASP A 25 -7.28 -6.07 -8.02
N ILE A 26 -6.14 -5.63 -7.48
CA ILE A 26 -5.18 -6.49 -6.77
C ILE A 26 -4.90 -6.08 -5.31
N LEU A 27 -5.18 -4.84 -4.93
CA LEU A 27 -4.92 -4.31 -3.59
C LEU A 27 -6.18 -3.97 -2.80
N GLU A 28 -6.06 -4.05 -1.48
CA GLU A 28 -6.94 -3.41 -0.50
C GLU A 28 -6.10 -2.44 0.33
N VAL A 29 -6.58 -1.21 0.50
CA VAL A 29 -5.93 -0.15 1.30
C VAL A 29 -6.81 0.17 2.50
N LYS A 30 -6.23 0.17 3.70
CA LYS A 30 -6.84 0.70 4.92
C LYS A 30 -6.08 1.95 5.34
N LEU A 31 -6.82 2.92 5.86
CA LEU A 31 -6.28 4.21 6.30
C LEU A 31 -6.30 4.36 7.84
N LYS A 32 -6.91 3.41 8.55
CA LYS A 32 -7.06 3.41 10.01
C LYS A 32 -7.12 1.98 10.56
N PRO A 33 -5.97 1.38 10.96
CA PRO A 33 -4.61 1.88 10.75
C PRO A 33 -4.21 1.86 9.27
N ASP A 34 -3.15 2.59 8.91
CA ASP A 34 -2.60 2.60 7.55
C ASP A 34 -1.93 1.26 7.23
N PHE A 35 -2.39 0.58 6.19
CA PHE A 35 -1.69 -0.54 5.57
C PHE A 35 -2.28 -0.87 4.19
N VAL A 36 -1.47 -1.55 3.38
CA VAL A 36 -1.86 -2.10 2.09
C VAL A 36 -1.75 -3.62 2.15
N SER A 37 -2.75 -4.34 1.67
CA SER A 37 -2.72 -5.80 1.56
C SER A 37 -3.18 -6.28 0.19
N ARG A 38 -2.87 -7.54 -0.14
CA ARG A 38 -3.48 -8.18 -1.31
C ARG A 38 -5.00 -8.24 -1.12
N LYS A 39 -5.75 -7.96 -2.19
CA LYS A 39 -7.22 -8.05 -2.20
C LYS A 39 -7.71 -9.49 -2.07
N SER A 40 -7.02 -10.42 -2.73
CA SER A 40 -7.37 -11.84 -2.71
C SER A 40 -6.43 -12.63 -1.81
N LYS A 41 -6.99 -13.59 -1.07
CA LYS A 41 -6.21 -14.57 -0.31
C LYS A 41 -5.51 -15.57 -1.24
N PRO A 42 -4.35 -16.14 -0.84
CA PRO A 42 -3.71 -17.22 -1.58
C PRO A 42 -4.65 -18.43 -1.75
N ALA A 43 -4.62 -19.08 -2.92
CA ALA A 43 -5.43 -20.28 -3.19
C ALA A 43 -5.08 -21.49 -2.31
N LYS A 44 -3.85 -21.52 -1.78
CA LYS A 44 -3.36 -22.53 -0.84
C LYS A 44 -2.68 -21.83 0.34
N PRO A 45 -2.74 -22.42 1.55
CA PRO A 45 -1.99 -21.90 2.69
C PRO A 45 -0.50 -21.72 2.35
N LYS A 46 0.07 -20.59 2.75
CA LYS A 46 1.50 -20.28 2.64
C LYS A 46 1.92 -19.39 3.81
N VAL A 47 3.23 -19.26 4.01
CA VAL A 47 3.79 -18.24 4.92
C VAL A 47 3.48 -16.84 4.40
N ALA A 48 2.93 -15.97 5.25
CA ALA A 48 2.69 -14.58 4.92
C ALA A 48 4.00 -13.77 5.03
N LEU A 49 4.29 -12.93 4.04
CA LEU A 49 5.43 -12.01 4.04
C LEU A 49 4.91 -10.59 4.22
N ILE A 50 5.37 -9.93 5.28
CA ILE A 50 4.97 -8.55 5.62
C ILE A 50 6.25 -7.74 5.80
N SER A 51 6.24 -6.52 5.28
CA SER A 51 7.31 -5.54 5.48
C SER A 51 6.69 -4.17 5.72
N GLY A 52 7.50 -3.14 5.89
CA GLY A 52 6.99 -1.84 6.27
C GLY A 52 8.06 -0.85 6.66
N GLY A 53 7.67 0.42 6.72
CA GLY A 53 8.55 1.55 6.99
C GLY A 53 7.85 2.90 6.81
N GLY A 54 8.58 3.99 7.04
CA GLY A 54 8.06 5.34 6.79
C GLY A 54 7.77 5.60 5.31
N SER A 55 6.75 6.41 5.03
CA SER A 55 6.41 6.85 3.66
C SER A 55 7.50 7.76 3.06
N GLY A 56 7.48 7.93 1.73
CA GLY A 56 8.48 8.70 0.99
C GLY A 56 9.58 7.86 0.33
N HIS A 57 9.46 6.53 0.41
CA HIS A 57 10.33 5.56 -0.26
C HIS A 57 9.59 4.77 -1.37
N GLU A 58 8.42 5.25 -1.81
CA GLU A 58 7.63 4.59 -2.85
C GLU A 58 8.53 4.31 -4.10
N PRO A 59 8.51 3.07 -4.65
CA PRO A 59 7.50 2.03 -4.46
C PRO A 59 7.69 1.14 -3.22
N LEU A 60 8.78 1.28 -2.45
CA LEU A 60 9.02 0.47 -1.27
C LEU A 60 8.19 1.00 -0.08
N HIS A 61 7.39 0.20 0.62
CA HIS A 61 7.13 -1.24 0.45
C HIS A 61 5.83 -1.58 -0.29
N GLY A 62 4.86 -0.64 -0.34
CA GLY A 62 3.50 -0.89 -0.84
C GLY A 62 3.42 -1.39 -2.28
N GLY A 63 4.33 -0.94 -3.15
CA GLY A 63 4.45 -1.38 -4.55
C GLY A 63 4.89 -2.84 -4.71
N PHE A 64 5.33 -3.49 -3.64
CA PHE A 64 5.70 -4.92 -3.61
C PHE A 64 4.62 -5.80 -2.97
N VAL A 65 3.42 -5.27 -2.69
CA VAL A 65 2.28 -6.08 -2.26
C VAL A 65 1.63 -6.71 -3.50
N GLY A 66 1.74 -8.03 -3.64
CA GLY A 66 1.26 -8.73 -4.82
C GLY A 66 1.76 -10.17 -4.93
N TYR A 67 1.17 -10.96 -5.83
CA TYR A 67 1.54 -12.36 -6.02
C TYR A 67 3.05 -12.51 -6.27
N GLY A 68 3.68 -13.47 -5.57
CA GLY A 68 5.14 -13.67 -5.63
C GLY A 68 5.98 -12.76 -4.72
N MET A 69 5.38 -11.74 -4.08
CA MET A 69 6.07 -10.80 -3.19
C MET A 69 5.39 -10.69 -1.80
N LEU A 70 5.15 -9.48 -1.28
CA LEU A 70 4.54 -9.24 0.04
C LEU A 70 3.04 -9.54 0.01
N ASP A 71 2.51 -9.98 1.15
CA ASP A 71 1.07 -10.12 1.41
C ASP A 71 0.47 -8.83 1.97
N ALA A 72 1.27 -8.04 2.70
CA ALA A 72 0.92 -6.71 3.17
C ALA A 72 2.16 -5.82 3.40
N ALA A 73 1.93 -4.50 3.46
CA ALA A 73 2.91 -3.50 3.86
C ALA A 73 2.28 -2.46 4.80
N CYS A 74 3.02 -2.04 5.83
CA CYS A 74 2.59 -1.08 6.85
C CYS A 74 3.56 0.09 7.00
#